data_AF-A0A8K0WN63-F1
#
_entry.id   AF-A0A8K0WN63-F1
#
_cell.length_a   1.000
_cell.length_b   1.000
_cell.length_c   1.000
_cell.angle_alpha   90.00
_cell.angle_beta   90.00
_cell.angle_gamma   90.00
#
_symmetry.space_group_name_H-M   'P 1'
#
loop_
_entity.id
_entity.type
_entity.pdbx_description
1 polymer ?
#
loop_
_entity_poly.entity_id
_entity_poly.type
_entity_poly.pdbx_seq_one_letter_code
_entity_poly.pdbx_strand_id
1 'polypeptide(L)'
;MAPFVNFGLTALLAAASVVNAQDKPTKPLINPLMHLNMDTFARYLPPMGHNRVEDWSNEHIVRFCRGETVNRGMNPWDVESFNVFYNDCDAPWIMCRHRGSNVSKQQMIETFGRLPLGVREHVRHIGVWPDLGGLAGFMNGQNIGFSQGSFNLGVMIHESMHAVDYSAFRHIGVPLSLTQSWKNAYNQDSAVPAENSYNNFVEHFADIAIHSVWDRNVPGGTPAVAPHWRAVGNTMDYLLWAFGDDNLKTGGKSRCGYRWDNDPAVGKNNRRDVMDLPDTSIRIESIFVDRNGTDTEVDDVTGGLFNPERR
;
A
#
# COMPACT_ATOMS: atom_id res chain seq x y z
N MET A 1 23.45 -4.34 -37.71
CA MET A 1 22.65 -4.71 -36.53
C MET A 1 22.55 -3.47 -35.66
N ALA A 2 21.42 -2.77 -35.69
CA ALA A 2 21.14 -1.60 -34.87
C ALA A 2 20.27 -2.04 -33.69
N PRO A 3 20.48 -1.53 -32.46
CA PRO A 3 19.62 -1.88 -31.34
C PRO A 3 18.33 -1.07 -31.42
N PHE A 4 17.20 -1.78 -31.31
CA PHE A 4 15.87 -1.21 -31.18
C PHE A 4 15.73 -0.61 -29.77
N VAL A 5 15.45 0.69 -29.70
CA VAL A 5 14.99 1.36 -28.48
C VAL A 5 13.48 1.12 -28.38
N ASN A 6 13.06 0.33 -27.40
CA ASN A 6 11.65 0.09 -27.13
C ASN A 6 11.16 1.16 -26.14
N PHE A 7 10.43 2.15 -26.63
CA PHE A 7 9.71 3.11 -25.79
C PHE A 7 8.47 2.40 -25.23
N GLY A 8 8.54 1.99 -23.95
CA GLY A 8 7.38 1.51 -23.21
C GLY A 8 6.38 2.64 -22.99
N LEU A 9 5.20 2.52 -23.61
CA LEU A 9 4.09 3.45 -23.50
C LEU A 9 3.27 3.09 -22.24
N THR A 10 3.49 3.77 -21.13
CA THR A 10 2.62 3.69 -19.94
C THR A 10 1.40 4.57 -20.17
N ALA A 11 0.21 3.97 -20.35
CA ALA A 11 -1.04 4.71 -20.34
C ALA A 11 -1.65 4.66 -18.92
N LEU A 12 -1.29 5.64 -18.08
CA LEU A 12 -2.14 6.04 -16.95
C LEU A 12 -3.31 6.85 -17.51
N LEU A 13 -4.52 6.29 -17.48
CA LEU A 13 -5.74 7.10 -17.61
C LEU A 13 -6.16 7.59 -16.22
N ALA A 14 -5.42 8.58 -15.71
CA ALA A 14 -5.93 9.48 -14.70
C ALA A 14 -6.59 10.65 -15.43
N ALA A 15 -7.81 11.02 -15.06
CA ALA A 15 -8.43 12.26 -15.52
C ALA A 15 -7.59 13.43 -14.99
N ALA A 16 -6.69 13.94 -15.81
CA ALA A 16 -5.81 15.05 -15.47
C ALA A 16 -6.52 16.38 -15.78
N SER A 17 -6.91 17.09 -14.73
CA SER A 17 -6.69 18.54 -14.69
C SER A 17 -5.23 18.82 -15.08
N VAL A 18 -4.98 19.83 -15.90
CA VAL A 18 -3.69 20.14 -16.53
C VAL A 18 -2.56 20.22 -15.49
N VAL A 19 -1.86 19.11 -15.23
CA VAL A 19 -0.66 19.07 -14.37
C VAL A 19 0.54 19.41 -15.24
N ASN A 20 1.29 20.41 -14.82
CA ASN A 20 2.51 20.85 -15.49
C ASN A 20 3.48 19.67 -15.56
N ALA A 21 4.07 19.38 -16.72
CA ALA A 21 4.94 18.22 -16.98
C ALA A 21 6.25 18.18 -16.14
N GLN A 22 6.39 19.07 -15.16
CA GLN A 22 7.51 19.27 -14.25
C GLN A 22 7.22 18.90 -12.78
N ASP A 23 5.99 18.53 -12.42
CA ASP A 23 5.62 18.27 -11.02
C ASP A 23 5.97 16.84 -10.56
N LYS A 24 7.27 16.53 -10.54
CA LYS A 24 7.80 15.24 -10.07
C LYS A 24 9.18 15.40 -9.42
N PRO A 25 9.64 14.42 -8.62
CA PRO A 25 10.99 14.43 -8.06
C PRO A 25 12.08 14.46 -9.13
N THR A 26 13.14 15.21 -8.85
CA THR A 26 14.29 15.50 -9.74
C THR A 26 15.65 15.47 -9.02
N LYS A 27 15.67 15.34 -7.69
CA LYS A 27 16.89 15.26 -6.89
C LYS A 27 17.66 13.98 -7.21
N PRO A 28 19.00 13.97 -7.10
CA PRO A 28 19.78 12.79 -7.40
C PRO A 28 19.41 11.61 -6.49
N LEU A 29 19.71 10.40 -6.94
CA LEU A 29 19.55 9.21 -6.13
C LEU A 29 20.51 9.27 -4.93
N ILE A 30 20.06 8.84 -3.77
CA ILE A 30 20.90 8.80 -2.58
C ILE A 30 22.11 7.90 -2.83
N ASN A 31 23.30 8.36 -2.43
CA ASN A 31 24.56 7.65 -2.66
C ASN A 31 25.37 7.58 -1.36
N PRO A 32 25.73 6.39 -0.84
CA PRO A 32 25.33 5.07 -1.36
C PRO A 32 23.82 4.84 -1.24
N LEU A 33 23.30 3.94 -2.08
CA LEU A 33 21.92 3.49 -2.02
C LEU A 33 21.58 2.93 -0.63
N MET A 34 20.36 3.20 -0.17
CA MET A 34 19.84 2.71 1.10
C MET A 34 19.41 1.25 0.96
N HIS A 35 20.37 0.33 0.92
CA HIS A 35 20.09 -1.10 0.80
C HIS A 35 19.58 -1.66 2.12
N LEU A 36 18.26 -1.88 2.19
CA LEU A 36 17.61 -2.55 3.31
C LEU A 36 17.69 -4.07 3.14
N ASN A 37 18.23 -4.76 4.15
CA ASN A 37 18.29 -6.23 4.14
C ASN A 37 16.91 -6.82 4.47
N MET A 38 16.19 -7.30 3.45
CA MET A 38 14.81 -7.78 3.61
C MET A 38 14.66 -8.96 4.59
N ASP A 39 15.65 -9.84 4.71
CA ASP A 39 15.62 -10.92 5.70
C ASP A 39 15.68 -10.38 7.13
N THR A 40 16.49 -9.36 7.35
CA THR A 40 16.53 -8.62 8.61
C THR A 40 15.22 -7.91 8.85
N PHE A 41 14.66 -7.26 7.83
CA PHE A 41 13.38 -6.58 7.96
C PHE A 41 12.27 -7.53 8.42
N ALA A 42 12.18 -8.69 7.77
CA ALA A 42 11.19 -9.71 8.08
C ALA A 42 11.36 -10.30 9.50
N ARG A 43 12.55 -10.24 10.12
CA ARG A 43 12.72 -10.67 11.52
C ARG A 43 12.10 -9.69 12.52
N TYR A 44 12.08 -8.40 12.20
CA TYR A 44 11.51 -7.35 13.06
C TYR A 44 10.07 -6.99 12.73
N LEU A 45 9.55 -7.52 11.62
CA LEU A 45 8.14 -7.50 11.25
C LEU A 45 7.61 -8.95 11.28
N PRO A 46 7.36 -9.55 12.46
CA PRO A 46 6.77 -10.88 12.54
C PRO A 46 5.35 -10.87 11.96
N PRO A 47 4.90 -11.97 11.32
CA PRO A 47 3.55 -12.03 10.78
C PRO A 47 2.53 -12.01 11.93
N MET A 48 1.50 -11.18 11.80
CA MET A 48 0.38 -11.19 12.72
C MET A 48 -0.32 -12.55 12.70
N GLY A 49 -0.59 -13.09 13.89
CA GLY A 49 -1.36 -14.33 14.02
C GLY A 49 -2.77 -14.16 13.46
N HIS A 50 -3.33 -15.25 12.94
CA HIS A 50 -4.71 -15.33 12.49
C HIS A 50 -5.40 -16.50 13.18
N ASN A 51 -6.69 -16.39 13.43
CA ASN A 51 -7.47 -17.44 14.11
C ASN A 51 -8.31 -18.27 13.13
N ARG A 52 -8.55 -17.75 11.92
CA ARG A 52 -9.42 -18.39 10.93
C ARG A 52 -9.06 -17.97 9.51
N VAL A 53 -9.13 -18.93 8.59
CA VAL A 53 -9.08 -18.72 7.14
C VAL A 53 -10.28 -19.44 6.53
N GLU A 54 -11.07 -18.75 5.71
CA GLU A 54 -12.27 -19.31 5.09
C GLU A 54 -12.13 -19.26 3.56
N ASP A 55 -12.02 -20.43 2.95
CA ASP A 55 -12.05 -20.53 1.50
C ASP A 55 -13.46 -20.32 0.97
N TRP A 56 -13.59 -19.51 -0.08
CA TRP A 56 -14.87 -19.35 -0.77
C TRP A 56 -15.12 -20.53 -1.69
N SER A 57 -16.39 -20.81 -1.99
CA SER A 57 -16.71 -21.77 -3.03
C SER A 57 -16.10 -21.33 -4.37
N ASN A 58 -15.70 -22.30 -5.19
CA ASN A 58 -15.03 -22.00 -6.46
C ASN A 58 -15.91 -21.23 -7.46
N GLU A 59 -17.21 -21.06 -7.18
CA GLU A 59 -18.15 -20.32 -8.02
C GLU A 59 -18.09 -18.80 -7.78
N HIS A 60 -17.50 -18.38 -6.65
CA HIS A 60 -17.44 -17.00 -6.21
C HIS A 60 -16.02 -16.44 -6.24
N ILE A 61 -15.95 -15.12 -6.41
CA ILE A 61 -14.72 -14.33 -6.42
C ILE A 61 -15.05 -12.92 -5.94
N VAL A 62 -14.12 -12.23 -5.28
CA VAL A 62 -14.32 -10.81 -4.95
C VAL A 62 -14.30 -9.96 -6.21
N ARG A 63 -15.20 -8.97 -6.33
CA ARG A 63 -15.40 -8.17 -7.56
C ARG A 63 -14.09 -7.63 -8.15
N PHE A 64 -13.25 -7.02 -7.31
CA PHE A 64 -11.91 -6.57 -7.67
C PHE A 64 -11.13 -7.63 -8.46
N CYS A 65 -10.97 -8.82 -7.88
CA CYS A 65 -10.17 -9.88 -8.49
C CYS A 65 -10.76 -10.41 -9.78
N ARG A 66 -12.10 -10.44 -9.91
CA ARG A 66 -12.74 -10.77 -11.19
C ARG A 66 -12.38 -9.74 -12.26
N GLY A 67 -12.49 -8.46 -11.93
CA GLY A 67 -12.15 -7.36 -12.82
C GLY A 67 -10.71 -7.44 -13.31
N GLU A 68 -9.76 -7.55 -12.37
CA GLU A 68 -8.33 -7.62 -12.70
C GLU A 68 -7.97 -8.87 -13.52
N THR A 69 -8.61 -10.01 -13.24
CA THR A 69 -8.39 -11.26 -13.98
C THR A 69 -8.91 -11.17 -15.42
N VAL A 70 -10.15 -10.67 -15.60
CA VAL A 70 -10.74 -10.51 -16.94
C VAL A 70 -9.99 -9.47 -17.75
N ASN A 71 -9.60 -8.34 -17.15
CA ASN A 71 -8.82 -7.29 -17.83
C ASN A 71 -7.47 -7.79 -18.35
N ARG A 72 -6.93 -8.87 -17.77
CA ARG A 72 -5.69 -9.53 -18.19
C ARG A 72 -5.91 -10.69 -19.17
N GLY A 73 -7.15 -10.90 -19.63
CA GLY A 73 -7.49 -12.02 -20.51
C GLY A 73 -7.37 -13.40 -19.85
N MET A 74 -7.36 -13.44 -18.52
CA MET A 74 -7.28 -14.69 -17.75
C MET A 74 -8.68 -15.19 -17.37
N ASN A 75 -8.80 -16.47 -17.03
CA ASN A 75 -10.06 -17.08 -16.67
C ASN A 75 -10.35 -16.94 -15.16
N PRO A 76 -11.46 -16.30 -14.74
CA PRO A 76 -11.81 -16.18 -13.32
C PRO A 76 -11.92 -17.51 -12.58
N TRP A 77 -12.20 -18.61 -13.29
CA TRP A 77 -12.24 -19.96 -12.72
C TRP A 77 -10.92 -20.44 -12.14
N ASP A 78 -9.80 -19.86 -12.59
CA ASP A 78 -8.46 -20.14 -12.11
C ASP A 78 -8.07 -19.32 -10.88
N VAL A 79 -8.96 -18.48 -10.35
CA VAL A 79 -8.70 -17.66 -9.16
C VAL A 79 -9.47 -18.19 -7.96
N GLU A 80 -8.80 -18.39 -6.84
CA GLU A 80 -9.45 -18.66 -5.55
C GLU A 80 -9.57 -17.37 -4.74
N SER A 81 -10.61 -17.25 -3.93
CA SER A 81 -10.80 -16.16 -2.97
C SER A 81 -11.00 -16.74 -1.58
N PHE A 82 -10.51 -16.04 -0.56
CA PHE A 82 -10.56 -16.49 0.82
C PHE A 82 -10.53 -15.32 1.79
N ASN A 83 -11.17 -15.50 2.94
CA ASN A 83 -11.14 -14.56 4.06
C ASN A 83 -10.00 -14.93 5.01
N VAL A 84 -9.34 -13.92 5.59
CA VAL A 84 -8.31 -14.08 6.62
C VAL A 84 -8.67 -13.21 7.81
N PHE A 85 -8.82 -13.85 8.98
CA PHE A 85 -9.18 -13.19 10.24
C PHE A 85 -7.92 -13.06 11.11
N TYR A 86 -7.24 -11.91 11.03
CA TYR A 86 -6.09 -11.61 11.89
C TYR A 86 -6.54 -11.31 13.31
N ASN A 87 -5.71 -11.66 14.28
CA ASN A 87 -6.04 -11.54 15.70
C ASN A 87 -6.25 -10.11 16.19
N ASP A 88 -5.81 -9.11 15.42
CA ASP A 88 -5.87 -7.69 15.75
C ASP A 88 -6.96 -6.92 15.01
N CYS A 89 -7.85 -7.61 14.29
CA CYS A 89 -8.97 -7.00 13.58
C CYS A 89 -10.21 -7.90 13.60
N ASP A 90 -11.38 -7.33 13.87
CA ASP A 90 -12.63 -8.10 13.90
C ASP A 90 -13.17 -8.40 12.49
N ALA A 91 -12.74 -7.62 11.50
CA ALA A 91 -13.11 -7.79 10.11
C ALA A 91 -12.06 -8.60 9.34
N PRO A 92 -12.48 -9.50 8.43
CA PRO A 92 -11.54 -10.23 7.60
C PRO A 92 -10.91 -9.32 6.53
N TRP A 93 -9.71 -9.69 6.10
CA TRP A 93 -9.21 -9.30 4.79
C TRP A 93 -9.59 -10.37 3.78
N ILE A 94 -10.15 -9.92 2.66
CA ILE A 94 -10.44 -10.79 1.52
C ILE A 94 -9.24 -10.75 0.58
N MET A 95 -8.71 -11.94 0.30
CA MET A 95 -7.58 -12.13 -0.60
C MET A 95 -7.99 -13.00 -1.78
N CYS A 96 -7.29 -12.86 -2.91
CA CYS A 96 -7.46 -13.73 -4.05
C CYS A 96 -6.14 -14.14 -4.69
N ARG A 97 -6.11 -15.32 -5.27
CA ARG A 97 -4.90 -15.90 -5.83
C ARG A 97 -5.21 -16.66 -7.10
N HIS A 98 -4.52 -16.32 -8.17
CA HIS A 98 -4.56 -17.13 -9.38
C HIS A 98 -3.80 -18.44 -9.12
N ARG A 99 -4.39 -19.60 -9.46
CA ARG A 99 -3.82 -20.93 -9.22
C ARG A 99 -2.52 -21.18 -9.98
N GLY A 100 -2.34 -20.51 -11.11
CA GLY A 100 -1.07 -20.49 -11.85
C GLY A 100 0.05 -19.73 -11.14
N SER A 101 -0.22 -19.02 -10.04
CA SER A 101 0.80 -18.35 -9.25
C SER A 101 1.55 -19.35 -8.37
N ASN A 102 2.88 -19.25 -8.32
CA ASN A 102 3.71 -20.02 -7.38
C ASN A 102 3.67 -19.50 -5.94
N VAL A 103 3.08 -18.33 -5.69
CA VAL A 103 2.83 -17.82 -4.35
C VAL A 103 1.69 -18.64 -3.74
N SER A 104 1.87 -19.12 -2.52
CA SER A 104 0.87 -19.87 -1.75
C SER A 104 -0.04 -18.95 -0.93
N LYS A 105 -1.22 -19.43 -0.53
CA LYS A 105 -2.10 -18.71 0.41
C LYS A 105 -1.38 -18.37 1.72
N GLN A 106 -0.60 -19.30 2.25
CA GLN A 106 0.16 -19.09 3.49
C GLN A 106 1.17 -17.94 3.33
N GLN A 107 1.92 -17.90 2.22
CA GLN A 107 2.83 -16.79 1.95
C GLN A 107 2.11 -15.45 1.85
N MET A 108 0.90 -15.42 1.25
CA MET A 108 0.09 -14.20 1.21
C MET A 108 -0.33 -13.73 2.60
N ILE A 109 -0.86 -14.64 3.41
CA ILE A 109 -1.29 -14.38 4.79
C ILE A 109 -0.12 -13.88 5.63
N GLU A 110 1.01 -14.60 5.60
CA GLU A 110 2.17 -14.21 6.40
C GLU A 110 2.74 -12.89 5.93
N THR A 111 2.97 -12.69 4.63
CA THR A 111 3.61 -11.48 4.12
C THR A 111 2.76 -10.24 4.38
N PHE A 112 1.45 -10.32 4.14
CA PHE A 112 0.55 -9.22 4.47
C PHE A 112 0.49 -8.98 5.98
N GLY A 113 0.36 -10.03 6.79
CA GLY A 113 0.32 -9.95 8.25
C GLY A 113 1.56 -9.33 8.91
N ARG A 114 2.70 -9.25 8.20
CA ARG A 114 3.92 -8.58 8.69
C ARG A 114 3.82 -7.05 8.68
N LEU A 115 2.90 -6.50 7.89
CA LEU A 115 2.71 -5.05 7.84
C LEU A 115 2.21 -4.53 9.21
N PRO A 116 2.71 -3.36 9.67
CA PRO A 116 2.12 -2.66 10.80
C PRO A 116 0.61 -2.50 10.62
N LEU A 117 -0.15 -2.65 11.71
CA LEU A 117 -1.61 -2.61 11.66
C LEU A 117 -2.13 -1.27 11.12
N GLY A 118 -1.49 -0.17 11.51
CA GLY A 118 -1.79 1.16 10.99
C GLY A 118 -1.65 1.26 9.47
N VAL A 119 -0.79 0.47 8.83
CA VAL A 119 -0.69 0.38 7.36
C VAL A 119 -1.74 -0.57 6.78
N ARG A 120 -1.87 -1.78 7.34
CA ARG A 120 -2.78 -2.83 6.82
C ARG A 120 -4.23 -2.38 6.74
N GLU A 121 -4.66 -1.59 7.72
CA GLU A 121 -6.07 -1.23 7.87
C GLU A 121 -6.59 -0.36 6.70
N HIS A 122 -5.66 0.31 5.98
CA HIS A 122 -5.93 1.06 4.76
C HIS A 122 -6.00 0.22 3.48
N VAL A 123 -5.50 -1.02 3.49
CA VAL A 123 -5.54 -1.94 2.33
C VAL A 123 -6.85 -2.72 2.34
N ARG A 124 -7.64 -2.62 1.28
CA ARG A 124 -8.94 -3.28 1.17
C ARG A 124 -8.82 -4.77 0.82
N HIS A 125 -8.21 -5.09 -0.31
CA HIS A 125 -8.01 -6.46 -0.83
C HIS A 125 -6.59 -6.70 -1.31
N ILE A 126 -6.16 -7.97 -1.32
CA ILE A 126 -4.87 -8.39 -1.86
C ILE A 126 -5.08 -9.45 -2.94
N GLY A 127 -4.45 -9.27 -4.10
CA GLY A 127 -4.48 -10.22 -5.21
C GLY A 127 -3.08 -10.63 -5.68
N VAL A 128 -2.91 -11.89 -6.10
CA VAL A 128 -1.67 -12.35 -6.74
C VAL A 128 -1.96 -13.09 -8.05
N TRP A 129 -1.24 -12.72 -9.10
CA TRP A 129 -1.31 -13.31 -10.44
C TRP A 129 0.06 -13.83 -10.90
N PRO A 130 0.11 -14.74 -11.89
CA PRO A 130 1.38 -15.28 -12.39
C PRO A 130 2.22 -14.21 -13.09
N ASP A 131 1.54 -13.25 -13.74
CA ASP A 131 2.15 -12.09 -14.37
C ASP A 131 1.16 -10.91 -14.33
N LEU A 132 1.70 -9.70 -14.26
CA LEU A 132 0.97 -8.44 -14.33
C LEU A 132 1.40 -7.60 -15.55
N GLY A 133 1.92 -8.23 -16.61
CA GLY A 133 2.39 -7.51 -17.80
C GLY A 133 3.66 -6.70 -17.53
N GLY A 134 4.57 -7.24 -16.72
CA GLY A 134 5.82 -6.60 -16.34
C GLY A 134 5.76 -5.69 -15.10
N LEU A 135 4.58 -5.46 -14.51
CA LEU A 135 4.45 -4.76 -13.24
C LEU A 135 4.86 -5.66 -12.07
N ALA A 136 5.56 -5.10 -11.08
CA ALA A 136 5.85 -5.79 -9.82
C ALA A 136 4.59 -5.88 -8.94
N GLY A 137 3.88 -4.75 -8.82
CA GLY A 137 2.63 -4.61 -8.11
C GLY A 137 1.83 -3.41 -8.64
N PHE A 138 0.66 -3.21 -8.06
CA PHE A 138 -0.15 -2.01 -8.26
C PHE A 138 -1.10 -1.79 -7.08
N MET A 139 -1.57 -0.55 -6.94
CA MET A 139 -2.71 -0.17 -6.12
C MET A 139 -3.83 0.41 -6.98
N ASN A 140 -5.06 -0.08 -6.79
CA ASN A 140 -6.26 0.47 -7.43
C ASN A 140 -7.44 0.45 -6.45
N GLY A 141 -7.92 1.63 -6.06
CA GLY A 141 -9.03 1.77 -5.10
C GLY A 141 -8.76 1.01 -3.79
N GLN A 142 -7.56 1.19 -3.24
CA GLN A 142 -7.05 0.55 -2.01
C GLN A 142 -6.94 -0.98 -2.09
N ASN A 143 -7.19 -1.58 -3.26
CA ASN A 143 -6.83 -2.95 -3.51
C ASN A 143 -5.41 -3.00 -4.04
N ILE A 144 -4.62 -3.95 -3.55
CA ILE A 144 -3.25 -4.15 -4.00
C ILE A 144 -3.14 -5.47 -4.75
N GLY A 145 -2.37 -5.48 -5.83
CA GLY A 145 -2.14 -6.66 -6.64
C GLY A 145 -0.67 -6.86 -6.92
N PHE A 146 -0.24 -8.12 -7.03
CA PHE A 146 1.16 -8.47 -7.21
C PHE A 146 1.38 -9.49 -8.32
N SER A 147 2.52 -9.35 -9.00
CA SER A 147 3.07 -10.40 -9.84
C SER A 147 3.81 -11.38 -8.96
N GLN A 148 3.69 -12.68 -9.26
CA GLN A 148 4.29 -13.73 -8.45
C GLN A 148 5.80 -13.56 -8.24
N GLY A 149 6.51 -13.05 -9.25
CA GLY A 149 7.97 -12.87 -9.22
C GLY A 149 8.43 -11.72 -8.32
N SER A 150 7.52 -10.85 -7.93
CA SER A 150 7.78 -9.65 -7.11
C SER A 150 7.07 -9.69 -5.76
N PHE A 151 6.46 -10.82 -5.40
CA PHE A 151 5.74 -10.97 -4.13
C PHE A 151 6.72 -11.07 -2.96
N ASN A 152 7.13 -9.91 -2.43
CA ASN A 152 8.02 -9.80 -1.29
C ASN A 152 7.60 -8.64 -0.37
N LEU A 153 8.18 -8.58 0.83
CA LEU A 153 7.82 -7.62 1.87
C LEU A 153 8.04 -6.16 1.45
N GLY A 154 9.09 -5.85 0.70
CA GLY A 154 9.38 -4.49 0.25
C GLY A 154 8.29 -3.97 -0.71
N VAL A 155 7.93 -4.77 -1.71
CA VAL A 155 6.84 -4.43 -2.64
C VAL A 155 5.49 -4.41 -1.91
N MET A 156 5.27 -5.33 -0.96
CA MET A 156 4.07 -5.32 -0.11
C MET A 156 3.92 -4.01 0.68
N ILE A 157 5.00 -3.51 1.28
CA ILE A 157 4.99 -2.22 1.98
C ILE A 157 4.73 -1.09 0.97
N HIS A 158 5.44 -1.09 -0.16
CA HIS A 158 5.28 -0.08 -1.21
C HIS A 158 3.82 0.07 -1.66
N GLU A 159 3.18 -1.01 -2.12
CA GLU A 159 1.80 -0.97 -2.60
C GLU A 159 0.80 -0.64 -1.49
N SER A 160 1.06 -1.07 -0.26
CA SER A 160 0.21 -0.74 0.89
C SER A 160 0.32 0.75 1.26
N MET A 161 1.48 1.37 1.03
CA MET A 161 1.68 2.78 1.30
C MET A 161 1.03 3.67 0.24
N HIS A 162 0.87 3.19 -1.00
CA HIS A 162 -0.08 3.82 -1.93
C HIS A 162 -1.50 3.87 -1.35
N ALA A 163 -1.97 2.81 -0.69
CA ALA A 163 -3.29 2.83 -0.05
C ALA A 163 -3.37 3.83 1.12
N VAL A 164 -2.30 3.96 1.92
CA VAL A 164 -2.19 4.94 3.01
C VAL A 164 -2.23 6.38 2.47
N ASP A 165 -1.42 6.69 1.46
CA ASP A 165 -1.29 8.03 0.85
C ASP A 165 -2.65 8.60 0.45
N TYR A 166 -3.51 7.76 -0.12
CA TYR A 166 -4.87 8.14 -0.51
C TYR A 166 -5.88 8.14 0.65
N SER A 167 -5.85 7.13 1.52
CA SER A 167 -6.98 6.88 2.41
C SER A 167 -6.83 7.44 3.83
N ALA A 168 -5.61 7.49 4.37
CA ALA A 168 -5.36 8.11 5.68
C ALA A 168 -5.60 9.63 5.64
N PHE A 169 -5.41 10.23 4.46
CA PHE A 169 -5.46 11.67 4.24
C PHE A 169 -6.67 12.11 3.42
N ARG A 170 -7.71 11.27 3.33
CA ARG A 170 -8.91 11.55 2.52
C ARG A 170 -9.59 12.89 2.84
N HIS A 171 -9.46 13.38 4.06
CA HIS A 171 -10.01 14.66 4.52
C HIS A 171 -9.34 15.87 3.85
N ILE A 172 -8.12 15.69 3.30
CA ILE A 172 -7.39 16.71 2.54
C ILE A 172 -7.91 16.78 1.09
N GLY A 173 -8.64 15.76 0.62
CA GLY A 173 -9.19 15.68 -0.74
C GLY A 173 -8.20 15.29 -1.83
N VAL A 174 -6.91 15.20 -1.51
CA VAL A 174 -5.82 14.71 -2.37
C VAL A 174 -4.88 13.81 -1.57
N PRO A 175 -4.10 12.92 -2.22
CA PRO A 175 -3.05 12.16 -1.54
C PRO A 175 -2.05 13.08 -0.84
N LEU A 176 -1.52 12.66 0.31
CA LEU A 176 -0.55 13.46 1.08
C LEU A 176 0.67 13.82 0.22
N SER A 177 1.15 12.89 -0.59
CA SER A 177 2.29 13.07 -1.49
C SER A 177 2.12 14.19 -2.52
N LEU A 178 0.87 14.54 -2.87
CA LEU A 178 0.56 15.61 -3.81
C LEU A 178 0.35 16.96 -3.14
N THR A 179 0.31 17.01 -1.80
CA THR A 179 0.17 18.26 -1.05
C THR A 179 1.41 19.14 -1.16
N GLN A 180 1.22 20.46 -1.03
CA GLN A 180 2.35 21.39 -1.00
C GLN A 180 3.27 21.12 0.20
N SER A 181 2.73 20.66 1.33
CA SER A 181 3.50 20.35 2.53
C SER A 181 4.46 19.17 2.32
N TRP A 182 4.02 18.11 1.61
CA TRP A 182 4.93 17.03 1.20
C TRP A 182 6.03 17.55 0.27
N LYS A 183 5.67 18.35 -0.74
CA LYS A 183 6.63 18.95 -1.67
C LYS A 183 7.62 19.88 -0.96
N ASN A 184 7.19 20.59 0.07
CA ASN A 184 8.05 21.43 0.90
C ASN A 184 9.04 20.61 1.73
N ALA A 185 8.60 19.47 2.29
CA ALA A 185 9.50 18.53 2.96
C ALA A 185 10.51 17.95 1.97
N TYR A 186 10.03 17.48 0.81
CA TYR A 186 10.89 17.01 -0.27
C TYR A 186 11.88 18.09 -0.70
N ASN A 187 11.49 19.37 -0.79
CA ASN A 187 12.37 20.46 -1.18
C ASN A 187 13.55 20.67 -0.21
N GLN A 188 13.42 20.24 1.04
CA GLN A 188 14.50 20.27 2.05
C GLN A 188 15.43 19.05 1.99
N ASP A 189 14.99 17.95 1.38
CA ASP A 189 15.83 16.79 1.13
C ASP A 189 16.95 17.11 0.11
N SER A 190 17.97 16.27 -0.02
CA SER A 190 19.03 16.44 -1.02
C SER A 190 19.08 15.29 -2.03
N ALA A 191 18.29 14.25 -1.82
CA ALA A 191 18.24 13.07 -2.67
C ALA A 191 16.82 12.46 -2.76
N VAL A 192 16.67 11.41 -3.57
CA VAL A 192 15.54 10.47 -3.55
C VAL A 192 16.03 9.08 -3.12
N PRO A 193 15.17 8.24 -2.50
CA PRO A 193 15.58 6.95 -1.95
C PRO A 193 15.78 5.84 -3.01
N ALA A 194 15.01 5.89 -4.11
CA ALA A 194 15.00 4.86 -5.14
C ALA A 194 14.68 5.46 -6.52
N GLU A 195 14.98 4.73 -7.60
CA GLU A 195 14.73 5.20 -8.98
C GLU A 195 13.24 5.37 -9.29
N ASN A 196 12.38 4.54 -8.69
CA ASN A 196 10.95 4.60 -8.91
C ASN A 196 10.35 5.95 -8.49
N SER A 197 10.98 6.63 -7.53
CA SER A 197 10.65 7.99 -7.09
C SER A 197 10.65 9.03 -8.22
N TYR A 198 11.35 8.81 -9.34
CA TYR A 198 11.35 9.74 -10.47
C TYR A 198 10.08 9.70 -11.33
N ASN A 199 9.20 8.72 -11.10
CA ASN A 199 7.95 8.59 -11.83
C ASN A 199 6.98 9.70 -11.44
N ASN A 200 6.76 9.90 -10.14
CA ASN A 200 5.93 10.98 -9.57
C ASN A 200 6.08 11.02 -8.03
N PHE A 201 5.46 12.00 -7.37
CA PHE A 201 5.50 12.12 -5.91
C PHE A 201 4.80 10.99 -5.14
N VAL A 202 3.82 10.32 -5.76
CA VAL A 202 3.10 9.17 -5.17
C VAL A 202 4.07 7.98 -5.05
N GLU A 203 4.86 7.69 -6.08
CA GLU A 203 5.92 6.67 -6.03
C GLU A 203 7.02 7.03 -5.03
N HIS A 204 7.42 8.31 -4.98
CA HIS A 204 8.38 8.78 -3.98
C HIS A 204 7.87 8.59 -2.55
N PHE A 205 6.59 8.86 -2.29
CA PHE A 205 5.98 8.59 -0.99
C PHE A 205 6.06 7.12 -0.61
N ALA A 206 5.69 6.22 -1.51
CA ALA A 206 5.75 4.78 -1.26
C ALA A 206 7.18 4.29 -0.99
N ASP A 207 8.19 4.81 -1.72
CA ASP A 207 9.59 4.47 -1.48
C ASP A 207 10.11 5.03 -0.13
N ILE A 208 9.79 6.29 0.21
CA ILE A 208 10.13 6.88 1.52
C ILE A 208 9.52 6.07 2.66
N ALA A 209 8.30 5.57 2.47
CA ALA A 209 7.59 4.83 3.49
C ALA A 209 8.25 3.48 3.81
N ILE A 210 8.89 2.80 2.85
CA ILE A 210 9.66 1.57 3.13
C ILE A 210 10.77 1.84 4.15
N HIS A 211 11.54 2.92 3.93
CA HIS A 211 12.60 3.35 4.84
C HIS A 211 12.05 3.80 6.18
N SER A 212 10.89 4.46 6.18
CA SER A 212 10.22 4.89 7.41
C SER A 212 9.75 3.69 8.25
N VAL A 213 9.14 2.67 7.64
CA VAL A 213 8.79 1.42 8.35
C VAL A 213 10.04 0.72 8.87
N TRP A 214 11.14 0.67 8.11
CA TRP A 214 12.41 0.11 8.59
C TRP A 214 12.90 0.85 9.83
N ASP A 215 12.97 2.18 9.73
CA ASP A 215 13.50 3.05 10.78
C ASP A 215 12.78 2.88 12.12
N ARG A 216 11.48 2.57 12.05
CA ARG A 216 10.62 2.41 13.23
C ARG A 216 10.63 1.02 13.86
N ASN A 217 11.08 0.00 13.12
CA ASN A 217 10.96 -1.40 13.56
C ASN A 217 12.30 -2.10 13.76
N VAL A 218 13.36 -1.69 13.06
CA VAL A 218 14.66 -2.35 13.14
C VAL A 218 15.56 -1.63 14.15
N PRO A 219 16.23 -2.32 15.10
CA PRO A 219 17.16 -1.71 16.03
C PRO A 219 18.25 -0.89 15.33
N GLY A 220 18.43 0.36 15.78
CA GLY A 220 19.34 1.31 15.16
C GLY A 220 18.79 2.00 13.89
N GLY A 221 17.63 1.56 13.41
CA GLY A 221 16.87 2.18 12.33
C GLY A 221 17.65 2.30 11.03
N THR A 222 17.30 3.33 10.28
CA THR A 222 17.99 3.73 9.05
C THR A 222 19.42 4.23 9.30
N PRO A 223 19.73 4.98 10.40
CA PRO A 223 21.11 5.39 10.71
C PRO A 223 22.11 4.23 10.77
N ALA A 224 21.67 3.04 11.18
CA ALA A 224 22.55 1.87 11.30
C ALA A 224 22.96 1.25 9.95
N VAL A 225 22.25 1.53 8.86
CA VAL A 225 22.46 0.88 7.56
C VAL A 225 22.70 1.84 6.40
N ALA A 226 22.41 3.13 6.58
CA ALA A 226 22.55 4.14 5.54
C ALA A 226 23.20 5.42 6.10
N PRO A 227 24.51 5.66 5.85
CA PRO A 227 25.22 6.79 6.46
C PRO A 227 24.69 8.16 6.03
N HIS A 228 24.09 8.27 4.84
CA HIS A 228 23.57 9.53 4.30
C HIS A 228 22.05 9.64 4.37
N TRP A 229 21.37 8.81 5.17
CA TRP A 229 19.92 8.73 5.21
C TRP A 229 19.19 10.07 5.42
N ARG A 230 19.84 11.03 6.11
CA ARG A 230 19.30 12.39 6.28
C ARG A 230 19.11 13.15 4.97
N ALA A 231 19.69 12.69 3.86
CA ALA A 231 19.43 13.21 2.52
C ALA A 231 17.97 13.05 2.06
N VAL A 232 17.20 12.14 2.69
CA VAL A 232 15.75 11.97 2.49
C VAL A 232 14.97 12.15 3.82
N GLY A 233 15.62 12.73 4.83
CA GLY A 233 15.13 12.71 6.21
C GLY A 233 13.90 13.58 6.44
N ASN A 234 13.71 14.66 5.68
CA ASN A 234 12.59 15.57 5.90
C ASN A 234 11.27 14.95 5.46
N THR A 235 11.24 14.23 4.34
CA THR A 235 10.04 13.50 3.91
C THR A 235 9.73 12.32 4.82
N MET A 236 10.74 11.62 5.35
CA MET A 236 10.55 10.62 6.41
C MET A 236 9.94 11.24 7.68
N ASP A 237 10.51 12.34 8.16
CA ASP A 237 10.04 13.00 9.38
C ASP A 237 8.63 13.59 9.19
N TYR A 238 8.32 14.12 7.99
CA TYR A 238 7.00 14.63 7.65
C TYR A 238 5.95 13.51 7.56
N LEU A 239 6.29 12.35 6.97
CA LEU A 239 5.42 11.17 6.99
C LEU A 239 5.10 10.76 8.43
N LEU A 240 6.10 10.72 9.32
CA LEU A 240 5.90 10.38 10.73
C LEU A 240 5.02 11.40 11.46
N TRP A 241 5.19 12.69 11.16
CA TRP A 241 4.35 13.74 11.72
C TRP A 241 2.89 13.62 11.24
N ALA A 242 2.67 13.42 9.95
CA ALA A 242 1.35 13.40 9.34
C ALA A 242 0.59 12.10 9.64
N PHE A 243 1.26 10.95 9.51
CA PHE A 243 0.63 9.63 9.68
C PHE A 243 0.69 9.12 11.11
N GLY A 244 1.66 9.56 11.91
CA GLY A 244 1.86 9.09 13.27
C GLY A 244 2.82 7.89 13.35
N ASP A 245 3.74 7.98 14.29
CA ASP A 245 4.81 7.01 14.52
C ASP A 245 4.28 5.60 14.86
N ASP A 246 3.23 5.50 15.67
CA ASP A 246 2.61 4.22 16.05
C ASP A 246 1.96 3.49 14.88
N ASN A 247 1.54 4.20 13.82
CA ASN A 247 0.94 3.58 12.65
C ASN A 247 1.96 2.84 11.77
N LEU A 248 3.24 3.20 11.86
CA LEU A 248 4.34 2.53 11.13
C LEU A 248 5.05 1.47 11.98
N LYS A 249 4.68 1.29 13.24
CA LYS A 249 5.32 0.35 14.19
C LYS A 249 4.56 -0.95 14.35
N THR A 250 5.30 -2.05 14.39
CA THR A 250 4.79 -3.35 14.85
C THR A 250 4.38 -3.23 16.30
N GLY A 251 3.13 -3.56 16.60
CA GLY A 251 2.57 -3.41 17.95
C GLY A 251 2.27 -1.96 18.37
N GLY A 252 2.48 -0.97 17.49
CA GLY A 252 2.08 0.42 17.77
C GLY A 252 0.56 0.60 17.88
N LYS A 253 -0.21 -0.28 17.19
CA LYS A 253 -1.66 -0.44 17.38
C LYS A 253 -2.00 -1.86 17.79
N SER A 254 -2.93 -1.99 18.73
CA SER A 254 -3.43 -3.28 19.23
C SER A 254 -4.71 -3.76 18.55
N ARG A 255 -5.47 -2.85 17.92
CA ARG A 255 -6.73 -3.11 17.24
C ARG A 255 -6.90 -2.24 16.00
N CYS A 256 -7.58 -2.78 14.98
CA CYS A 256 -8.07 -2.03 13.83
C CYS A 256 -8.94 -0.86 14.29
N GLY A 257 -8.64 0.35 13.80
CA GLY A 257 -9.50 1.52 13.97
C GLY A 257 -10.27 1.89 12.70
N TYR A 258 -9.87 1.33 11.56
CA TYR A 258 -10.42 1.70 10.27
C TYR A 258 -10.36 0.55 9.27
N ARG A 259 -11.39 0.36 8.44
CA ARG A 259 -11.35 -0.49 7.25
C ARG A 259 -12.23 0.11 6.15
N TRP A 260 -11.83 -0.06 4.90
CA TRP A 260 -12.69 0.20 3.75
C TRP A 260 -13.69 -0.94 3.57
N ASP A 261 -14.94 -0.60 3.25
CA ASP A 261 -15.94 -1.58 2.84
C ASP A 261 -15.39 -2.50 1.74
N ASN A 262 -15.47 -3.80 2.00
CA ASN A 262 -15.05 -4.81 1.04
C ASN A 262 -15.90 -4.73 -0.23
N ASP A 263 -15.27 -4.97 -1.38
CA ASP A 263 -16.01 -5.27 -2.59
C ASP A 263 -16.87 -6.52 -2.38
N PRO A 264 -18.07 -6.58 -2.98
CA PRO A 264 -18.94 -7.73 -2.82
C PRO A 264 -18.37 -8.95 -3.54
N ALA A 265 -18.77 -10.12 -3.05
CA ALA A 265 -18.63 -11.35 -3.80
C ALA A 265 -19.48 -11.31 -5.07
N VAL A 266 -18.95 -11.83 -6.16
CA VAL A 266 -19.64 -11.97 -7.44
C VAL A 266 -19.44 -13.38 -7.99
N GLY A 267 -20.38 -13.83 -8.81
CA GLY A 267 -20.20 -15.08 -9.56
C GLY A 267 -19.06 -14.95 -10.57
N LYS A 268 -18.30 -16.03 -10.75
CA LYS A 268 -17.30 -16.14 -11.83
C LYS A 268 -17.96 -16.25 -13.20
N ASN A 269 -19.20 -16.73 -13.23
CA ASN A 269 -20.05 -16.76 -14.40
C ASN A 269 -20.66 -15.39 -14.71
N ASN A 270 -21.07 -15.17 -15.97
CA ASN A 270 -21.85 -14.00 -16.37
C ASN A 270 -23.33 -14.08 -15.95
N ARG A 271 -23.75 -15.13 -15.23
CA ARG A 271 -25.13 -15.28 -14.74
C ARG A 271 -25.27 -14.53 -13.42
N ARG A 272 -26.29 -13.67 -13.32
CA ARG A 272 -26.54 -12.73 -12.20
C ARG A 272 -26.97 -13.41 -10.88
N ASP A 273 -27.32 -14.69 -10.92
CA ASP A 273 -28.02 -15.36 -9.82
C ASP A 273 -27.23 -16.55 -9.28
N VAL A 274 -26.11 -16.29 -8.60
CA VAL A 274 -25.52 -17.29 -7.71
C VAL A 274 -26.05 -17.00 -6.30
N MET A 275 -26.87 -17.92 -5.77
CA MET A 275 -27.34 -17.86 -4.38
C MET A 275 -26.19 -18.20 -3.42
N ASP A 276 -26.29 -17.77 -2.16
CA ASP A 276 -25.29 -17.96 -1.09
C ASP A 276 -23.93 -17.28 -1.36
N LEU A 277 -23.95 -15.95 -1.51
CA LEU A 277 -22.73 -15.14 -1.58
C LEU A 277 -21.93 -15.20 -0.27
N PRO A 278 -20.60 -15.37 -0.32
CA PRO A 278 -19.73 -15.23 0.84
C PRO A 278 -19.95 -13.90 1.59
N ASP A 279 -19.93 -13.95 2.93
CA ASP A 279 -20.02 -12.73 3.75
C ASP A 279 -18.76 -11.89 3.53
N THR A 280 -18.99 -10.66 3.05
CA THR A 280 -17.95 -9.64 2.83
C THR A 280 -18.10 -8.47 3.82
N SER A 281 -19.07 -8.53 4.73
CA SER A 281 -19.36 -7.44 5.66
C SER A 281 -18.20 -7.15 6.60
N ILE A 282 -18.05 -5.88 6.92
CA ILE A 282 -17.11 -5.39 7.92
C ILE A 282 -17.87 -5.16 9.21
N ARG A 283 -17.51 -5.93 10.24
CA ARG A 283 -18.10 -5.83 11.57
C ARG A 283 -17.01 -5.40 12.53
N ILE A 284 -16.73 -4.10 12.56
CA ILE A 284 -15.83 -3.52 13.55
C ILE A 284 -16.73 -3.05 14.70
N GLU A 285 -16.69 -3.74 15.84
CA GLU A 285 -17.55 -3.42 16.99
C GLU A 285 -17.12 -2.13 17.72
N SER A 286 -16.02 -1.49 17.31
CA SER A 286 -15.52 -0.24 17.89
C SER A 286 -15.27 0.85 16.86
N ILE A 287 -16.08 1.92 16.99
CA ILE A 287 -15.94 3.31 16.51
C ILE A 287 -16.83 3.67 15.31
N PHE A 288 -17.93 4.33 15.68
CA PHE A 288 -18.66 5.30 14.88
C PHE A 288 -17.67 6.32 14.28
N VAL A 289 -17.49 6.28 12.96
CA VAL A 289 -17.21 7.52 12.24
C VAL A 289 -18.59 8.06 11.87
N ASP A 290 -18.96 9.17 12.50
CA ASP A 290 -20.19 9.89 12.19
C ASP A 290 -20.31 10.06 10.67
N ARG A 291 -21.39 9.53 10.10
CA ARG A 291 -21.79 9.75 8.71
C ARG A 291 -22.38 11.15 8.49
N ASN A 292 -22.23 12.07 9.45
CA ASN A 292 -22.73 13.43 9.34
C ASN A 292 -21.57 14.41 9.38
N GLY A 293 -21.36 15.08 8.25
CA GLY A 293 -20.44 16.20 8.14
C GLY A 293 -20.80 17.28 9.16
N THR A 294 -19.83 17.58 10.02
CA THR A 294 -19.62 18.92 10.54
C THR A 294 -18.16 19.22 10.34
N ASP A 295 -17.90 20.20 9.48
CA ASP A 295 -16.62 20.86 9.33
C ASP A 295 -16.15 21.33 10.71
N THR A 296 -15.28 20.56 11.35
CA THR A 296 -14.25 21.20 12.17
C THR A 296 -13.22 21.68 11.18
N GLU A 297 -13.33 22.95 10.85
CA GLU A 297 -12.28 23.79 10.28
C GLU A 297 -10.98 23.46 11.02
N VAL A 298 -10.19 22.54 10.46
CA VAL A 298 -8.78 22.43 10.81
C VAL A 298 -8.17 23.59 10.07
N ASP A 299 -7.95 24.67 10.82
CA ASP A 299 -7.21 25.84 10.39
C ASP A 299 -6.08 25.42 9.44
N ASP A 300 -6.27 25.78 8.18
CA ASP A 300 -5.25 26.07 7.19
C ASP A 300 -3.88 25.38 7.42
N VAL A 301 -3.76 24.13 6.95
CA VAL A 301 -2.48 23.39 6.85
C VAL A 301 -1.51 24.06 5.84
N THR A 302 -1.80 25.28 5.38
CA THR A 302 -0.89 26.06 4.51
C THR A 302 0.10 26.97 5.26
N GLY A 303 0.04 27.09 6.59
CA GLY A 303 0.86 28.07 7.33
C GLY A 303 1.95 27.55 8.26
N GLY A 304 1.88 26.30 8.71
CA GLY A 304 2.82 25.75 9.70
C GLY A 304 4.07 25.19 9.05
N LEU A 305 5.15 25.97 8.96
CA LEU A 305 6.48 25.44 8.63
C LEU A 305 6.81 24.29 9.59
N PHE A 306 6.82 23.06 9.08
CA PHE A 306 7.43 21.93 9.74
C PHE A 306 8.87 22.32 10.10
N ASN A 307 9.16 22.42 11.41
CA ASN A 307 10.50 22.73 11.91
C ASN A 307 11.11 21.44 12.50
N PRO A 308 12.01 20.76 11.77
CA PRO A 308 12.64 19.53 12.24
C PRO A 308 13.57 19.74 13.45
N GLU A 309 13.92 20.98 13.81
CA GLU A 309 14.81 21.29 14.95
C GLU A 309 14.11 21.37 16.31
N ARG A 310 12.79 21.14 16.38
CA ARG A 310 12.07 21.00 17.66
C ARG A 310 11.91 19.53 18.06
N ARG A 311 13.02 18.85 18.36
CA ARG A 311 13.09 17.64 19.19
C ARG A 311 14.35 17.66 20.04
#